data_AF-A0A497L9G4-F1
#
_entry.id   AF-A0A497L9G4-F1
#
_cell.length_a   1.000
_cell.length_b   1.000
_cell.length_c   1.000
_cell.angle_alpha   90.00
_cell.angle_beta   90.00
_cell.angle_gamma   90.00
#
_symmetry.space_group_name_H-M   'P 1'
#
loop_
_entity.id
_entity.type
_entity.pdbx_description
1 polymer ?
#
loop_
_entity_poly.entity_id
_entity_poly.type
_entity_poly.pdbx_seq_one_letter_code
_entity_poly.pdbx_strand_id
1 'polypeptide(L)' 'MKTVELVRPDVIALGYDQKHDEEEIKAGLRERGLSADVIRLSIEVPNVKSSKLLAKLVNEL' A
#
# COMPACT_ATOMS: atom_id res chain seq x y z
N MET A 1 9.15 8.08 -4.51
CA MET A 1 8.43 8.51 -5.74
C MET A 1 9.20 8.27 -7.05
N LYS A 2 10.55 8.19 -7.08
CA LYS A 2 11.32 7.87 -8.30
C LYS A 2 10.78 6.65 -9.09
N THR A 3 10.36 5.60 -8.39
CA THR A 3 9.75 4.41 -9.00
C THR A 3 8.44 4.73 -9.72
N VAL A 4 7.59 5.59 -9.15
CA VAL A 4 6.31 5.96 -9.73
C VAL A 4 6.50 6.84 -10.96
N GLU A 5 7.48 7.75 -10.93
CA GLU A 5 7.86 8.57 -12.09
C GLU A 5 8.40 7.72 -13.25
N LEU A 6 9.14 6.65 -12.95
CA LEU A 6 9.68 5.73 -13.95
C LEU A 6 8.59 4.82 -14.55
N VAL A 7 7.76 4.24 -13.69
CA VAL A 7 6.74 3.25 -14.09
C VAL A 7 5.51 3.92 -14.71
N ARG A 8 5.17 5.14 -14.26
CA ARG A 8 3.97 5.89 -14.65
C ARG A 8 2.69 5.04 -14.61
N PRO A 9 2.33 4.48 -13.43
CA PRO A 9 1.15 3.64 -13.33
C PRO A 9 -0.15 4.44 -13.51
N ASP A 10 -1.16 3.80 -14.06
CA ASP A 10 -2.52 4.36 -14.08
C ASP A 10 -3.22 4.23 -12.72
N VAL A 11 -2.89 3.18 -11.95
CA VAL A 11 -3.51 2.86 -10.66
C VAL A 11 -2.45 2.45 -9.63
N ILE A 12 -2.57 2.98 -8.41
CA ILE A 12 -1.78 2.63 -7.23
C ILE A 12 -2.74 2.03 -6.18
N ALA A 13 -2.62 0.71 -5.97
CA ALA A 13 -3.37 0.01 -4.93
C ALA A 13 -2.59 0.04 -3.60
N LEU A 14 -3.20 0.59 -2.55
CA LEU A 14 -2.66 0.56 -1.20
C LEU A 14 -3.22 -0.63 -0.42
N GLY A 15 -2.36 -1.27 0.37
CA GLY A 15 -2.79 -2.26 1.34
C GLY A 15 -3.68 -1.64 2.41
N TYR A 16 -4.67 -2.41 2.90
CA TYR A 16 -5.62 -1.96 3.92
C TYR A 16 -4.94 -1.40 5.19
N ASP A 17 -3.78 -1.95 5.56
CA ASP A 17 -3.02 -1.61 6.76
C ASP A 17 -1.85 -0.64 6.52
N GLN A 18 -1.70 -0.08 5.32
CA GLN A 18 -0.64 0.90 5.06
C GLN A 18 -0.96 2.26 5.71
N LYS A 19 0.04 2.82 6.39
CA LYS A 19 -0.05 4.09 7.14
C LYS A 19 -0.16 5.34 6.28
N HIS A 20 0.15 5.25 4.99
CA HIS A 20 0.11 6.39 4.08
C HIS A 20 -1.32 6.82 3.82
N ASP A 21 -1.56 8.12 3.77
CA ASP A 21 -2.87 8.68 3.41
C ASP A 21 -3.03 8.75 1.88
N GLU A 22 -4.25 8.47 1.39
CA GLU A 22 -4.52 8.46 -0.06
C GLU A 22 -4.47 9.87 -0.65
N GLU A 23 -4.93 10.87 0.09
CA GLU A 23 -4.94 12.26 -0.36
C GLU A 23 -3.53 12.86 -0.37
N GLU A 24 -2.68 12.50 0.61
CA GLU A 24 -1.26 12.88 0.62
C GLU A 24 -0.53 12.33 -0.62
N ILE A 25 -0.78 11.06 -0.99
CA ILE A 25 -0.18 10.47 -2.19
C ILE A 25 -0.70 11.18 -3.45
N LYS A 26 -2.01 11.42 -3.56
CA LYS A 26 -2.59 12.16 -4.69
C LYS A 26 -2.02 13.57 -4.81
N ALA A 27 -1.83 14.28 -3.70
CA ALA A 27 -1.21 15.60 -3.69
C ALA A 27 0.22 15.53 -4.25
N GLY A 28 1.04 14.59 -3.77
CA GLY A 28 2.40 14.40 -4.26
C GLY A 28 2.47 14.02 -5.74
N LEU A 29 1.50 13.25 -6.26
CA LEU A 29 1.40 12.92 -7.69
C LEU A 29 1.10 14.17 -8.52
N ARG A 30 0.14 15.00 -8.08
CA ARG A 30 -0.24 16.25 -8.75
C ARG A 30 0.92 17.24 -8.83
N GLU A 31 1.66 17.43 -7.75
CA GLU A 31 2.85 18.30 -7.72
C GLU A 31 3.92 17.88 -8.73
N ARG A 32 3.93 16.59 -9.12
CA ARG A 32 4.89 16.00 -10.06
C ARG A 32 4.35 15.82 -11.47
N GLY A 33 3.12 16.30 -11.74
CA GLY A 33 2.47 16.15 -13.05
C GLY A 33 2.12 14.71 -13.42
N LEU A 34 1.95 13.84 -12.42
CA LEU A 34 1.56 12.45 -12.61
C LEU A 34 0.06 12.31 -12.34
N SER A 35 -0.64 11.59 -13.23
CA SER A 35 -2.02 11.17 -13.02
C SER A 35 -2.06 9.68 -12.74
N ALA A 36 -2.41 9.30 -11.51
CA ALA A 36 -2.70 7.93 -11.16
C ALA A 36 -3.84 7.91 -10.14
N ASP A 37 -4.74 6.94 -10.27
CA ASP A 37 -5.76 6.70 -9.26
C ASP A 37 -5.12 6.01 -8.06
N VAL A 38 -5.43 6.50 -6.86
CA VAL A 38 -4.97 5.89 -5.61
C VAL A 38 -6.17 5.27 -4.94
N ILE A 39 -6.12 3.95 -4.75
CA ILE A 39 -7.23 3.16 -4.21
C ILE A 39 -6.70 2.30 -3.06
N ARG A 40 -7.30 2.41 -1.88
CA ARG A 40 -7.04 1.47 -0.79
C ARG A 40 -7.91 0.23 -0.89
N LEU A 41 -7.28 -0.93 -0.80
CA LEU A 41 -7.98 -2.21 -0.73
C LEU A 41 -8.72 -2.32 0.59
N SER A 42 -10.00 -2.71 0.53
CA SER A 42 -10.90 -2.81 1.69
C SER A 42 -10.81 -4.14 2.44
N ILE A 43 -10.14 -5.15 1.86
CA ILE A 43 -10.16 -6.52 2.36
C ILE A 43 -8.85 -6.82 3.10
N GLU A 44 -8.94 -7.01 4.41
CA GLU A 44 -7.99 -7.83 5.15
C GLU A 44 -8.33 -9.29 4.86
N VAL A 45 -7.36 -10.08 4.37
CA VAL A 45 -7.53 -11.53 4.33
C VAL A 45 -7.24 -12.06 5.74
N PRO A 46 -8.26 -12.52 6.50
CA PRO A 46 -8.08 -12.90 7.88
C PRO A 46 -7.05 -14.05 7.99
N ASN A 47 -6.18 -13.97 8.99
CA ASN A 47 -5.15 -14.97 9.30
C ASN A 47 -3.99 -15.12 8.30
N VAL A 48 -3.91 -14.28 7.25
CA VAL A 48 -2.81 -14.32 6.27
C VAL A 48 -1.92 -13.08 6.42
N LYS A 49 -1.41 -12.86 7.62
CA LYS A 49 -0.38 -11.84 7.88
C LYS A 49 0.90 -12.54 8.31
N SER A 50 1.99 -12.32 7.58
CA SER A 50 3.28 -12.98 7.86
C SER A 50 3.74 -12.78 9.30
N SER A 51 3.50 -11.61 9.90
CA SER A 51 3.82 -11.36 11.31
C SER A 51 2.98 -12.20 12.29
N LYS A 52 1.70 -12.44 11.99
CA LYS A 52 0.83 -13.30 12.81
C LYS A 52 1.24 -14.78 12.67
N LEU A 53 1.63 -15.20 11.46
CA LEU A 53 2.14 -16.55 11.20
C LEU A 53 3.47 -16.80 11.94
N LEU A 54 4.40 -15.84 11.87
CA LEU A 54 5.66 -15.90 12.61
C LEU A 54 5.45 -15.93 14.12
N ALA A 55 4.54 -15.10 14.65
CA ALA A 55 4.24 -15.08 16.09
C ALA A 55 3.67 -16.43 16.58
N LYS A 56 2.85 -17.11 15.78
CA LYS A 56 2.37 -18.47 16.09
C LYS A 56 3.52 -19.46 16.17
N LEU A 57 4.40 -19.46 15.16
CA LEU A 57 5.55 -20.36 15.12
C LEU A 57 6.50 -20.16 16.30
N VAL A 58 6.72 -18.90 16.72
CA VAL A 58 7.58 -18.58 17.88
C VAL A 58 6.94 -18.99 19.21
N ASN A 59 5.62 -18.85 19.37
CA ASN A 59 4.93 -19.22 20.61
C ASN A 59 4.68 -20.73 20.77
N GLU A 60 4.81 -21.51 19.69
CA GLU A 60 4.69 -22.97 19.70
C GLU A 60 6.04 -23.69 19.95
N LEU A 61 7.15 -22.94 20.03
CA LEU A 61 8.49 -23.38 20.43
C LEU A 61 8.73 -23.17 21.93
#